data_AF-R6C114-F1
#
_entry.id   AF-R6C114-F1
#
_cell.length_a   1.000
_cell.length_b   1.000
_cell.length_c   1.000
_cell.angle_alpha   90.00
_cell.angle_beta   90.00
_cell.angle_gamma   90.00
#
_symmetry.space_group_name_H-M   'P 1'
#
loop_
_entity.id
_entity.type
_entity.pdbx_description
1 polymer ?
#
loop_
_entity_poly.entity_id
_entity_poly.type
_entity_poly.pdbx_seq_one_letter_code
_entity_poly.pdbx_strand_id
1 'polypeptide(L)'
;MAVYHHNGLLKASIMSATNAHRLGAHEAPPAIISSFLGTQLSKVLDHLEESTNNELVALGDKQSMRLDIPQIPELLIDNTDRNRTSPFAFTGNRFEFRAPGSEANCASAMIALNAAVAEQLTVFKKDVDALIEKGEPKVSAIIQVIRQYIKECKPIRFDGNGYSDEWKEEALRRGLDCETSCPLIFDNYLKPETIHMFESTGVMNRKELAARNEVKWEMYTKKIQIEARVLGDLVMNHVVPVAIEYQTKLIDNAYKMKSLFPADEAAVLSAENLAIIKEIAEHTAFIKDHVDAMVEARKVANRITTEREKAIAYHDNIAPMLEQIRYHIDKLELIVDDQMWTLPKYRELLFVR
;
A
#
# COMPACT_ATOMS: atom_id res chain seq x y z
N MET A 1 4.62 -0.53 -20.79
CA MET A 1 3.53 -1.42 -21.23
C MET A 1 3.17 -2.47 -20.19
N ALA A 2 4.00 -3.49 -19.92
CA ALA A 2 3.67 -4.55 -18.94
C ALA A 2 3.18 -4.02 -17.58
N VAL A 3 3.93 -3.08 -16.96
CA VAL A 3 3.55 -2.44 -15.70
C VAL A 3 2.26 -1.61 -15.82
N TYR A 4 2.02 -0.99 -16.99
CA TYR A 4 0.85 -0.16 -17.24
C TYR A 4 -0.43 -1.01 -17.35
N HIS A 5 -0.44 -2.02 -18.23
CA HIS A 5 -1.59 -2.90 -18.42
C HIS A 5 -1.92 -3.73 -17.18
N HIS A 6 -0.89 -4.16 -16.44
CA HIS A 6 -1.05 -5.04 -15.27
C HIS A 6 -0.87 -4.33 -13.93
N ASN A 7 -1.06 -3.00 -13.88
CA ASN A 7 -0.81 -2.21 -12.67
C ASN A 7 -1.64 -2.70 -11.46
N GLY A 8 -2.92 -3.05 -11.67
CA GLY A 8 -3.79 -3.59 -10.63
C GLY A 8 -3.37 -4.98 -10.14
N LEU A 9 -2.92 -5.86 -11.03
CA LEU A 9 -2.38 -7.17 -10.65
C LEU A 9 -1.07 -7.04 -9.88
N LEU A 10 -0.14 -6.20 -10.33
CA LEU A 10 1.11 -5.95 -9.64
C LEU A 10 0.84 -5.45 -8.22
N LYS A 11 -0.16 -4.58 -8.04
CA LYS A 11 -0.64 -4.17 -6.72
C LYS A 11 -1.19 -5.34 -5.90
N ALA A 12 -2.07 -6.17 -6.48
CA ALA A 12 -2.63 -7.34 -5.80
C ALA A 12 -1.57 -8.38 -5.37
N SER A 13 -0.48 -8.47 -6.14
CA SER A 13 0.63 -9.39 -5.86
C SER A 13 1.40 -9.06 -4.60
N ILE A 14 1.46 -7.77 -4.23
CA ILE A 14 2.17 -7.27 -3.05
C ILE A 14 1.24 -6.98 -1.88
N MET A 15 -0.07 -7.00 -2.10
CA MET A 15 -1.04 -6.58 -1.10
C MET A 15 -1.26 -7.66 -0.03
N SER A 16 -1.28 -7.24 1.24
CA SER A 16 -1.55 -8.03 2.45
C SER A 16 -2.04 -7.09 3.56
N ALA A 17 -2.64 -7.64 4.63
CA ALA A 17 -3.03 -6.85 5.80
C ALA A 17 -1.85 -6.04 6.37
N THR A 18 -0.69 -6.69 6.52
CA THR A 18 0.52 -6.05 7.06
C THR A 18 1.13 -5.01 6.12
N ASN A 19 1.14 -5.26 4.81
CA ASN A 19 1.70 -4.31 3.84
C ASN A 19 0.76 -3.12 3.63
N ALA A 20 -0.55 -3.26 3.87
CA ALA A 20 -1.50 -2.15 3.81
C ALA A 20 -1.19 -1.05 4.82
N HIS A 21 -0.72 -1.40 6.04
CA HIS A 21 -0.25 -0.42 7.02
C HIS A 21 1.04 0.31 6.60
N ARG A 22 1.83 -0.29 5.69
CA ARG A 22 3.12 0.25 5.25
C ARG A 22 2.96 1.18 4.04
N LEU A 23 2.19 0.77 3.03
CA LEU A 23 2.09 1.49 1.75
C LEU A 23 1.52 2.89 1.94
N GLY A 24 2.18 3.89 1.34
CA GLY A 24 1.77 5.30 1.41
C GLY A 24 2.26 6.06 2.64
N ALA A 25 3.12 5.46 3.48
CA ALA A 25 3.69 6.09 4.66
C ALA A 25 5.22 5.90 4.72
N HIS A 26 5.93 6.80 5.43
CA HIS A 26 7.33 6.66 5.83
C HIS A 26 8.28 6.04 4.77
N GLU A 27 8.42 6.71 3.62
CA GLU A 27 9.24 6.29 2.46
C GLU A 27 8.76 5.03 1.71
N ALA A 28 7.70 4.35 2.14
CA ALA A 28 7.07 3.30 1.36
C ALA A 28 6.17 3.88 0.27
N PRO A 29 6.18 3.36 -0.97
CA PRO A 29 5.36 3.91 -2.04
C PRO A 29 3.86 3.77 -1.75
N PRO A 30 3.01 4.65 -2.30
CA PRO A 30 1.55 4.53 -2.19
C PRO A 30 1.05 3.26 -2.89
N ALA A 31 -0.19 2.85 -2.57
CA ALA A 31 -0.89 1.76 -3.25
C ALA A 31 -1.39 2.15 -4.67
N ILE A 32 -0.58 2.89 -5.42
CA ILE A 32 -0.81 3.30 -6.80
C ILE A 32 0.45 2.95 -7.58
N ILE A 33 0.38 1.93 -8.44
CA ILE A 33 1.54 1.49 -9.21
C ILE A 33 1.83 2.51 -10.32
N SER A 34 2.98 3.15 -10.25
CA SER A 34 3.52 4.07 -11.27
C SER A 34 5.00 3.81 -11.50
N SER A 35 5.49 4.22 -12.67
CA SER A 35 6.88 4.04 -13.07
C SER A 35 7.65 5.36 -13.05
N PHE A 36 8.69 5.42 -12.23
CA PHE A 36 9.70 6.46 -12.25
C PHE A 36 10.80 6.08 -13.24
N LEU A 37 11.08 6.95 -14.22
CA LEU A 37 12.11 6.72 -15.23
C LEU A 37 13.30 7.67 -15.08
N GLY A 38 13.12 8.78 -14.38
CA GLY A 38 14.11 9.84 -14.29
C GLY A 38 14.05 10.77 -15.51
N THR A 39 14.53 12.00 -15.31
CA THR A 39 14.35 13.08 -16.29
C THR A 39 15.00 12.80 -17.64
N GLN A 40 16.16 12.14 -17.65
CA GLN A 40 16.89 11.84 -18.88
C GLN A 40 16.14 10.81 -19.74
N LEU A 41 15.78 9.67 -19.15
CA LEU A 41 15.06 8.63 -19.88
C LEU A 41 13.67 9.11 -20.29
N SER A 42 12.97 9.87 -19.43
CA SER A 42 11.70 10.49 -19.78
C SER A 42 11.82 11.38 -21.02
N LYS A 43 12.83 12.26 -21.10
CA LYS A 43 13.08 13.10 -22.28
C LYS A 43 13.39 12.31 -23.55
N VAL A 44 14.14 11.21 -23.45
CA VAL A 44 14.43 10.33 -24.59
C VAL A 44 13.15 9.70 -25.12
N LEU A 45 12.27 9.22 -24.24
CA LEU A 45 10.98 8.65 -24.64
C LEU A 45 10.06 9.70 -25.28
N ASP A 46 10.02 10.91 -24.72
CA ASP A 46 9.21 12.01 -25.26
C ASP A 46 9.73 12.45 -26.64
N HIS A 47 11.05 12.48 -26.84
CA HIS A 47 11.64 12.75 -28.15
C HIS A 47 11.25 11.68 -29.17
N LEU A 48 11.36 10.39 -28.82
CA LEU A 48 10.93 9.28 -29.70
C LEU A 48 9.44 9.35 -30.06
N GLU A 49 8.61 9.83 -29.14
CA GLU A 49 7.18 10.05 -29.38
C GLU A 49 6.96 11.09 -30.50
N GLU A 50 7.70 12.20 -30.44
CA GLU A 50 7.57 13.39 -31.30
C GLU A 50 8.28 13.28 -32.65
N SER A 51 9.40 12.55 -32.76
CA SER A 51 10.18 12.40 -34.01
C SER A 51 9.37 11.79 -35.17
N THR A 52 9.69 12.10 -36.42
CA THR A 52 9.01 11.49 -37.59
C THR A 52 9.65 10.17 -38.02
N ASN A 53 8.88 9.28 -38.67
CA ASN A 53 9.40 7.99 -39.15
C ASN A 53 10.56 8.17 -40.15
N ASN A 54 10.54 9.23 -40.97
CA ASN A 54 11.58 9.50 -41.96
C ASN A 54 12.91 9.93 -41.32
N GLU A 55 12.88 10.63 -40.18
CA GLU A 55 14.08 11.00 -39.43
C GLU A 55 14.74 9.76 -38.82
N LEU A 56 13.94 8.84 -38.27
CA LEU A 56 14.41 7.63 -37.59
C LEU A 56 14.80 6.48 -38.55
N VAL A 57 14.22 6.43 -39.75
CA VAL A 57 14.56 5.44 -40.80
C VAL A 57 15.76 5.88 -41.64
N ALA A 58 15.92 7.19 -41.92
CA ALA A 58 17.15 7.72 -42.52
C ALA A 58 18.40 7.43 -41.66
N LEU A 59 18.17 7.27 -40.36
CA LEU A 59 19.08 6.82 -39.32
C LEU A 59 19.46 5.33 -39.42
N GLY A 60 18.56 4.48 -39.94
CA GLY A 60 18.78 3.04 -40.15
C GLY A 60 19.40 2.68 -41.51
N ASP A 61 19.12 3.45 -42.56
CA ASP A 61 19.57 3.15 -43.93
C ASP A 61 20.92 3.76 -44.31
N LYS A 62 21.38 4.84 -43.64
CA LYS A 62 22.63 5.52 -43.99
C LYS A 62 23.88 5.03 -43.27
N GLN A 63 23.79 4.05 -42.37
CA GLN A 63 24.96 3.58 -41.66
C GLN A 63 24.93 2.08 -41.34
N SER A 64 25.88 1.35 -41.92
CA SER A 64 26.56 0.21 -41.29
C SER A 64 27.40 0.64 -40.06
N MET A 65 26.95 1.64 -39.32
CA MET A 65 27.50 2.20 -38.09
C MET A 65 26.33 2.72 -37.26
N ARG A 66 26.41 2.53 -35.94
CA ARG A 66 25.74 3.34 -34.92
C ARG A 66 24.33 3.86 -35.25
N LEU A 67 23.33 3.16 -34.73
CA LEU A 67 22.07 3.77 -34.30
C LEU A 67 22.38 5.12 -33.64
N ASP A 68 22.21 6.22 -34.38
CA ASP A 68 22.35 7.58 -33.90
C ASP A 68 21.05 7.98 -33.15
N ILE A 69 20.53 7.04 -32.36
CA ILE A 69 19.99 7.40 -31.04
C ILE A 69 21.18 8.12 -30.42
N PRO A 70 21.16 9.46 -30.30
CA PRO A 70 22.34 10.23 -29.89
C PRO A 70 22.86 9.51 -28.66
N GLN A 71 24.07 8.89 -28.78
CA GLN A 71 24.59 7.81 -27.92
C GLN A 71 23.61 7.54 -26.81
N ILE A 72 22.87 6.40 -26.75
CA ILE A 72 22.11 6.03 -25.52
C ILE A 72 22.95 6.58 -24.40
N PRO A 73 22.52 7.69 -23.74
CA PRO A 73 23.47 8.48 -22.97
C PRO A 73 24.13 7.46 -22.09
N GLU A 74 25.48 7.44 -22.00
CA GLU A 74 26.08 6.65 -20.93
C GLU A 74 25.23 6.97 -19.74
N LEU A 75 24.45 5.98 -19.28
CA LEU A 75 23.45 6.17 -18.25
C LEU A 75 24.32 6.32 -17.02
N LEU A 76 24.89 7.53 -16.90
CA LEU A 76 25.65 8.01 -15.79
C LEU A 76 24.74 7.70 -14.65
N ILE A 77 25.25 6.88 -13.72
CA ILE A 77 24.51 6.42 -12.54
C ILE A 77 23.75 7.63 -12.05
N ASP A 78 22.44 7.61 -12.30
CA ASP A 78 21.63 8.79 -12.10
C ASP A 78 21.60 9.00 -10.60
N ASN A 79 22.44 9.92 -10.13
CA ASN A 79 22.53 10.35 -8.75
C ASN A 79 21.42 11.36 -8.45
N THR A 80 20.51 11.63 -9.40
CA THR A 80 19.30 12.39 -9.07
C THR A 80 18.48 11.59 -8.08
N ASP A 81 18.06 12.35 -7.08
CA ASP A 81 17.43 11.93 -5.85
C ASP A 81 16.51 10.73 -6.06
N ARG A 82 16.80 9.64 -5.33
CA ARG A 82 16.01 8.42 -5.33
C ARG A 82 14.61 8.83 -4.95
N ASN A 83 13.70 8.97 -5.91
CA ASN A 83 12.29 9.18 -5.59
C ASN A 83 11.77 7.87 -4.97
N ARG A 84 12.01 7.70 -3.66
CA ARG A 84 11.70 6.49 -2.88
C ARG A 84 10.19 6.23 -2.83
N THR A 85 9.41 7.27 -3.11
CA THR A 85 7.94 7.23 -3.15
C THR A 85 7.39 6.52 -4.39
N SER A 86 8.20 6.29 -5.43
CA SER A 86 7.76 5.52 -6.60
C SER A 86 7.81 4.01 -6.35
N PRO A 87 6.74 3.26 -6.67
CA PRO A 87 6.73 1.81 -6.49
C PRO A 87 7.57 1.07 -7.51
N PHE A 88 7.74 1.58 -8.74
CA PHE A 88 8.53 0.95 -9.78
C PHE A 88 9.52 1.95 -10.37
N ALA A 89 10.80 1.84 -10.00
CA ALA A 89 11.80 2.85 -10.34
C ALA A 89 12.90 2.30 -11.23
N PHE A 90 13.20 2.99 -12.32
CA PHE A 90 14.43 2.75 -13.08
C PHE A 90 15.61 3.40 -12.36
N THR A 91 16.65 2.62 -12.07
CA THR A 91 17.84 3.09 -11.32
C THR A 91 19.11 2.97 -12.16
N GLY A 92 19.03 3.29 -13.44
CA GLY A 92 20.16 3.32 -14.38
C GLY A 92 20.36 2.03 -15.18
N ASN A 93 20.46 0.86 -14.53
CA ASN A 93 20.67 -0.42 -15.23
C ASN A 93 19.65 -1.52 -14.91
N ARG A 94 18.69 -1.21 -14.03
CA ARG A 94 17.66 -2.14 -13.57
C ARG A 94 16.40 -1.38 -13.17
N PHE A 95 15.31 -2.13 -13.01
CA PHE A 95 14.13 -1.66 -12.32
C PHE A 95 14.10 -2.19 -10.88
N GLU A 96 13.68 -1.33 -9.96
CA GLU A 96 13.43 -1.68 -8.56
C GLU A 96 11.92 -1.65 -8.30
N PHE A 97 11.36 -2.81 -7.93
CA PHE A 97 9.98 -2.88 -7.46
C PHE A 97 9.96 -2.76 -5.94
N ARG A 98 9.54 -1.59 -5.43
CA ARG A 98 9.64 -1.17 -4.02
C ARG A 98 8.36 -1.39 -3.19
N ALA A 99 7.27 -1.77 -3.86
CA ALA A 99 5.99 -2.07 -3.22
C ALA A 99 5.90 -3.41 -2.43
N PRO A 100 6.71 -4.45 -2.67
CA PRO A 100 6.69 -5.67 -1.85
C PRO A 100 6.91 -5.39 -0.36
N GLY A 101 6.11 -6.03 0.49
CA GLY A 101 6.25 -5.95 1.95
C GLY A 101 7.41 -6.80 2.48
N SER A 102 7.95 -6.47 3.66
CA SER A 102 9.11 -7.14 4.25
C SER A 102 8.87 -8.60 4.66
N GLU A 103 7.63 -8.96 5.02
CA GLU A 103 7.22 -10.33 5.34
C GLU A 103 6.88 -11.15 4.08
N ALA A 104 6.73 -10.49 2.92
CA ALA A 104 6.20 -11.14 1.73
C ALA A 104 7.23 -12.08 1.07
N ASN A 105 6.76 -13.23 0.61
CA ASN A 105 7.54 -14.07 -0.30
C ASN A 105 7.67 -13.37 -1.65
N CYS A 106 8.91 -13.11 -2.10
CA CYS A 106 9.23 -12.49 -3.38
C CYS A 106 8.54 -13.17 -4.57
N ALA A 107 8.29 -14.48 -4.49
CA ALA A 107 7.67 -15.26 -5.56
C ALA A 107 6.32 -14.68 -6.01
N SER A 108 5.47 -14.19 -5.09
CA SER A 108 4.16 -13.65 -5.47
C SER A 108 4.27 -12.46 -6.41
N ALA A 109 5.17 -11.51 -6.09
CA ALA A 109 5.45 -10.34 -6.90
C ALA A 109 6.17 -10.71 -8.20
N MET A 110 7.15 -11.63 -8.12
CA MET A 110 7.93 -12.04 -9.29
C MET A 110 7.11 -12.86 -10.28
N ILE A 111 6.19 -13.70 -9.84
CA ILE A 111 5.27 -14.45 -10.73
C ILE A 111 4.43 -13.46 -11.53
N ALA A 112 3.80 -12.48 -10.86
CA ALA A 112 2.97 -11.48 -11.54
C ALA A 112 3.80 -10.63 -12.51
N LEU A 113 4.97 -10.13 -12.07
CA LEU A 113 5.83 -9.29 -12.88
C LEU A 113 6.40 -10.02 -14.09
N ASN A 114 6.95 -11.22 -13.89
CA ASN A 114 7.56 -11.97 -14.99
C ASN A 114 6.51 -12.46 -16.00
N ALA A 115 5.31 -12.86 -15.55
CA ALA A 115 4.23 -13.22 -16.45
C ALA A 115 3.74 -12.01 -17.27
N ALA A 116 3.56 -10.85 -16.63
CA ALA A 116 3.20 -9.61 -17.31
C ALA A 116 4.26 -9.18 -18.35
N VAL A 117 5.55 -9.32 -18.03
CA VAL A 117 6.63 -9.05 -18.99
C VAL A 117 6.65 -10.06 -20.12
N ALA A 118 6.46 -11.35 -19.83
CA ALA A 118 6.43 -12.41 -20.84
C ALA A 118 5.28 -12.22 -21.85
N GLU A 119 4.06 -11.92 -21.37
CA GLU A 119 2.94 -11.59 -22.25
C GLU A 119 3.27 -10.37 -23.11
N GLN A 120 3.77 -9.30 -22.50
CA GLN A 120 4.08 -8.07 -23.22
C GLN A 120 5.13 -8.27 -24.33
N LEU A 121 6.14 -9.12 -24.10
CA LEU A 121 7.14 -9.44 -25.12
C LEU A 121 6.55 -10.26 -26.27
N THR A 122 5.63 -11.18 -25.97
CA THR A 122 4.89 -11.93 -26.99
C THR A 122 4.01 -11.01 -27.83
N VAL A 123 3.27 -10.09 -27.20
CA VAL A 123 2.44 -9.09 -27.90
C VAL A 123 3.32 -8.17 -28.76
N PHE A 124 4.44 -7.68 -28.21
CA PHE A 124 5.38 -6.86 -28.97
C PHE A 124 5.90 -7.57 -30.22
N LYS A 125 6.30 -8.84 -30.09
CA LYS A 125 6.75 -9.64 -31.23
C LYS A 125 5.67 -9.76 -32.29
N LYS A 126 4.42 -10.05 -31.88
CA LYS A 126 3.29 -10.19 -32.81
C LYS A 126 3.01 -8.88 -33.56
N ASP A 127 3.03 -7.74 -32.86
CA ASP A 127 2.77 -6.44 -33.47
C ASP A 127 3.86 -6.05 -34.49
N VAL A 128 5.13 -6.36 -34.17
CA VAL A 128 6.26 -6.16 -35.09
C VAL A 128 6.18 -7.09 -36.30
N ASP A 129 5.92 -8.38 -36.08
CA ASP A 129 5.83 -9.38 -37.15
C ASP A 129 4.68 -9.01 -38.13
N ALA A 130 3.55 -8.50 -37.63
CA ALA A 130 2.43 -8.05 -38.45
C ALA A 130 2.75 -6.84 -39.36
N LEU A 131 3.71 -6.00 -38.98
CA LEU A 131 4.19 -4.90 -39.84
C LEU A 131 5.18 -5.41 -40.89
N ILE A 132 6.05 -6.34 -40.49
CA ILE A 132 7.01 -6.97 -41.41
C ILE A 132 6.27 -7.72 -42.52
N GLU A 133 5.20 -8.45 -42.19
CA GLU A 133 4.35 -9.14 -43.16
C GLU A 133 3.66 -8.18 -44.16
N LYS A 134 3.45 -6.92 -43.77
CA LYS A 134 2.93 -5.85 -44.65
C LYS A 134 4.01 -5.20 -45.52
N GLY A 135 5.27 -5.62 -45.39
CA GLY A 135 6.39 -5.14 -46.19
C GLY A 135 7.24 -4.06 -45.52
N GLU A 136 7.00 -3.73 -44.24
CA GLU A 136 7.86 -2.79 -43.51
C GLU A 136 9.23 -3.42 -43.17
N PRO A 137 10.35 -2.71 -43.37
CA PRO A 137 11.65 -3.17 -42.90
C PRO A 137 11.66 -3.42 -41.39
N LYS A 138 12.36 -4.46 -40.94
CA LYS A 138 12.40 -4.89 -39.52
C LYS A 138 12.68 -3.74 -38.55
N VAL A 139 13.65 -2.87 -38.83
CA VAL A 139 14.02 -1.76 -37.95
C VAL A 139 12.92 -0.70 -37.91
N SER A 140 12.31 -0.38 -39.05
CA SER A 140 11.16 0.52 -39.16
C SER A 140 9.98 0.00 -38.32
N ALA A 141 9.63 -1.27 -38.48
CA ALA A 141 8.55 -1.92 -37.74
C ALA A 141 8.77 -1.87 -36.21
N ILE A 142 9.99 -2.17 -35.74
CA ILE A 142 10.35 -2.10 -34.32
C ILE A 142 10.15 -0.67 -33.77
N ILE A 143 10.69 0.33 -34.47
CA ILE A 143 10.59 1.74 -34.05
C ILE A 143 9.12 2.17 -34.01
N GLN A 144 8.32 1.79 -35.01
CA GLN A 144 6.90 2.13 -35.07
C GLN A 144 6.12 1.58 -33.86
N VAL A 145 6.32 0.30 -33.51
CA VAL A 145 5.66 -0.32 -32.35
C VAL A 145 6.14 0.30 -31.03
N ILE A 146 7.45 0.55 -30.89
CA ILE A 146 7.99 1.21 -29.68
C ILE A 146 7.35 2.59 -29.50
N ARG A 147 7.24 3.39 -30.55
CA ARG A 147 6.61 4.72 -30.49
C ARG A 147 5.15 4.65 -30.08
N GLN A 148 4.40 3.69 -30.63
CA GLN A 148 3.01 3.45 -30.22
C GLN A 148 2.93 3.12 -28.73
N TYR A 149 3.79 2.24 -28.25
CA TYR A 149 3.80 1.81 -26.86
C TYR A 149 4.22 2.94 -25.90
N ILE A 150 5.15 3.80 -26.29
CA ILE A 150 5.54 4.97 -25.51
C ILE A 150 4.33 5.89 -25.27
N LYS A 151 3.52 6.13 -26.32
CA LYS A 151 2.28 6.91 -26.20
C LYS A 151 1.27 6.23 -25.28
N GLU A 152 1.09 4.93 -25.47
CA GLU A 152 0.08 4.17 -24.73
C GLU A 152 0.42 4.05 -23.25
N CYS A 153 1.67 3.78 -22.87
CA CYS A 153 2.04 3.69 -21.45
C CYS A 153 2.36 5.03 -20.79
N LYS A 154 2.25 6.17 -21.48
CA LYS A 154 2.46 7.50 -20.90
C LYS A 154 1.73 7.74 -19.57
N PRO A 155 0.48 7.25 -19.35
CA PRO A 155 -0.21 7.44 -18.09
C PRO A 155 0.49 6.82 -16.86
N ILE A 156 1.26 5.73 -17.01
CA ILE A 156 1.97 5.09 -15.89
C ILE A 156 3.23 5.86 -15.45
N ARG A 157 3.77 6.71 -16.33
CA ARG A 157 5.02 7.44 -16.10
C ARG A 157 4.77 8.60 -15.14
N PHE A 158 5.42 8.57 -13.99
CA PHE A 158 5.29 9.61 -12.98
C PHE A 158 6.60 9.82 -12.23
N ASP A 159 7.17 11.01 -12.37
CA ASP A 159 8.45 11.39 -11.76
C ASP A 159 8.27 12.28 -10.51
N GLY A 160 7.03 12.58 -10.09
CA GLY A 160 6.70 13.49 -8.98
C GLY A 160 6.52 12.83 -7.61
N ASN A 161 6.00 13.57 -6.63
CA ASN A 161 5.75 13.08 -5.28
C ASN A 161 4.54 12.12 -5.25
N GLY A 162 4.77 10.84 -4.95
CA GLY A 162 3.71 9.82 -4.91
C GLY A 162 2.74 9.96 -3.72
N TYR A 163 3.07 10.74 -2.70
CA TYR A 163 2.21 10.90 -1.51
C TYR A 163 1.15 11.98 -1.64
N SER A 164 1.28 12.85 -2.64
CA SER A 164 0.45 14.03 -2.76
C SER A 164 -0.99 13.64 -3.13
N ASP A 165 -1.97 14.36 -2.58
CA ASP A 165 -3.37 14.11 -2.92
C ASP A 165 -3.65 14.44 -4.39
N GLU A 166 -2.89 15.39 -4.97
CA GLU A 166 -2.93 15.70 -6.40
C GLU A 166 -2.53 14.49 -7.25
N TRP A 167 -1.56 13.68 -6.79
CA TRP A 167 -1.19 12.46 -7.49
C TRP A 167 -2.31 11.42 -7.45
N LYS A 168 -3.04 11.28 -6.33
CA LYS A 168 -4.17 10.34 -6.24
C LYS A 168 -5.26 10.70 -7.25
N GLU A 169 -5.63 11.98 -7.33
CA GLU A 169 -6.62 12.46 -8.30
C GLU A 169 -6.13 12.30 -9.75
N GLU A 170 -4.87 12.64 -10.00
CA GLU A 170 -4.27 12.55 -11.33
C GLU A 170 -4.12 11.10 -11.81
N ALA A 171 -3.71 10.19 -10.93
CA ALA A 171 -3.60 8.77 -11.21
C ALA A 171 -4.96 8.17 -11.60
N LEU A 172 -6.03 8.58 -10.90
CA LEU A 172 -7.39 8.16 -11.22
C LEU A 172 -7.82 8.70 -12.60
N ARG A 173 -7.55 9.98 -12.91
CA ARG A 173 -7.81 10.56 -14.25
C ARG A 173 -7.05 9.82 -15.36
N ARG A 174 -5.85 9.33 -15.04
CA ARG A 174 -4.98 8.54 -15.93
C ARG A 174 -5.41 7.08 -16.10
N GLY A 175 -6.44 6.63 -15.37
CA GLY A 175 -6.94 5.26 -15.43
C GLY A 175 -6.07 4.25 -14.68
N LEU A 176 -5.24 4.70 -13.71
CA LEU A 176 -4.47 3.81 -12.86
C LEU A 176 -5.32 3.26 -11.71
N ASP A 177 -5.03 2.04 -11.27
CA ASP A 177 -5.77 1.40 -10.18
C ASP A 177 -5.44 2.09 -8.83
N CYS A 178 -6.38 2.90 -8.34
CA CYS A 178 -6.25 3.68 -7.10
C CYS A 178 -7.01 3.08 -5.91
N GLU A 179 -7.52 1.86 -6.04
CA GLU A 179 -8.20 1.15 -4.94
C GLU A 179 -7.28 1.00 -3.73
N THR A 180 -7.82 1.23 -2.53
CA THR A 180 -7.08 1.13 -1.25
C THR A 180 -7.56 -0.04 -0.41
N SER A 181 -8.76 -0.56 -0.66
CA SER A 181 -9.30 -1.71 0.05
C SER A 181 -8.54 -2.97 -0.28
N CYS A 182 -7.79 -3.48 0.69
CA CYS A 182 -7.00 -4.72 0.58
C CYS A 182 -7.81 -5.89 -0.04
N PRO A 183 -9.02 -6.22 0.44
CA PRO A 183 -9.82 -7.30 -0.16
C PRO A 183 -10.33 -7.00 -1.58
N LEU A 184 -10.64 -5.75 -1.93
CA LEU A 184 -11.06 -5.40 -3.29
C LEU A 184 -9.88 -5.44 -4.27
N ILE A 185 -8.68 -5.05 -3.83
CA ILE A 185 -7.48 -5.12 -4.66
C ILE A 185 -7.21 -6.56 -5.12
N PHE A 186 -7.52 -7.56 -4.29
CA PHE A 186 -7.37 -8.97 -4.66
C PHE A 186 -8.24 -9.37 -5.86
N ASP A 187 -9.37 -8.69 -6.13
CA ASP A 187 -10.20 -8.95 -7.31
C ASP A 187 -9.42 -8.80 -8.63
N ASN A 188 -8.32 -8.05 -8.64
CA ASN A 188 -7.43 -7.93 -9.81
C ASN A 188 -6.89 -9.28 -10.29
N TYR A 189 -6.76 -10.31 -9.44
CA TYR A 189 -6.39 -11.65 -9.89
C TYR A 189 -7.44 -12.33 -10.78
N LEU A 190 -8.69 -11.88 -10.70
CA LEU A 190 -9.83 -12.48 -11.40
C LEU A 190 -10.34 -11.62 -12.56
N LYS A 191 -9.70 -10.47 -12.81
CA LYS A 191 -9.98 -9.64 -13.97
C LYS A 191 -9.72 -10.44 -15.27
N PRO A 192 -10.58 -10.33 -16.30
CA PRO A 192 -10.44 -11.10 -17.54
C PRO A 192 -9.06 -10.99 -18.19
N GLU A 193 -8.47 -9.79 -18.15
CA GLU A 193 -7.18 -9.47 -18.75
C GLU A 193 -6.03 -10.18 -17.99
N THR A 194 -6.14 -10.25 -16.66
CA THR A 194 -5.19 -10.98 -15.81
C THR A 194 -5.28 -12.48 -16.02
N ILE A 195 -6.50 -13.04 -16.08
CA ILE A 195 -6.70 -14.46 -16.35
C ILE A 195 -6.14 -14.82 -17.73
N HIS A 196 -6.42 -13.99 -18.74
CA HIS A 196 -5.90 -14.19 -20.09
C HIS A 196 -4.36 -14.20 -20.11
N MET A 197 -3.72 -13.27 -19.42
CA MET A 197 -2.27 -13.19 -19.35
C MET A 197 -1.64 -14.43 -18.69
N PHE A 198 -2.20 -14.92 -17.58
CA PHE A 198 -1.70 -16.13 -16.93
C PHE A 198 -1.94 -17.40 -17.78
N GLU A 199 -3.08 -17.50 -18.47
CA GLU A 199 -3.40 -18.63 -19.34
C GLU A 199 -2.56 -18.63 -20.61
N SER A 200 -2.36 -17.46 -21.23
CA SER A 200 -1.56 -17.31 -22.46
C SER A 200 -0.06 -17.55 -22.23
N THR A 201 0.44 -17.20 -21.05
CA THR A 201 1.81 -17.48 -20.63
C THR A 201 2.01 -18.90 -20.10
N GLY A 202 0.93 -19.67 -19.89
CA GLY A 202 0.96 -21.03 -19.35
C GLY A 202 1.41 -21.11 -17.88
N VAL A 203 1.33 -20.00 -17.15
CA VAL A 203 1.80 -19.90 -15.76
C VAL A 203 0.72 -20.36 -14.76
N MET A 204 -0.54 -19.96 -14.97
CA MET A 204 -1.69 -20.40 -14.16
C MET A 204 -2.96 -20.43 -15.00
N ASN A 205 -3.93 -21.22 -14.57
CA ASN A 205 -5.29 -21.22 -15.13
C ASN A 205 -6.29 -20.49 -14.22
N ARG A 206 -7.49 -20.20 -14.75
CA ARG A 206 -8.58 -19.56 -13.99
C ARG A 206 -8.89 -20.21 -12.64
N LYS A 207 -8.89 -21.55 -12.54
CA LYS A 207 -9.21 -22.25 -11.28
C LYS A 207 -8.14 -22.03 -10.23
N GLU A 208 -6.87 -22.06 -10.64
CA GLU A 208 -5.73 -21.79 -9.76
C GLU A 208 -5.75 -20.33 -9.28
N LEU A 209 -6.05 -19.39 -10.16
CA LEU A 209 -6.18 -17.97 -9.78
C LEU A 209 -7.32 -17.76 -8.78
N ALA A 210 -8.49 -18.37 -9.02
CA ALA A 210 -9.62 -18.33 -8.10
C ALA A 210 -9.25 -18.88 -6.71
N ALA A 211 -8.62 -20.05 -6.66
CA ALA A 211 -8.18 -20.67 -5.41
C ALA A 211 -7.15 -19.80 -4.66
N ARG A 212 -6.15 -19.23 -5.37
CA ARG A 212 -5.17 -18.33 -4.76
C ARG A 212 -5.81 -17.05 -4.21
N ASN A 213 -6.83 -16.54 -4.90
CA ASN A 213 -7.53 -15.35 -4.45
C ASN A 213 -8.37 -15.62 -3.21
N GLU A 214 -9.03 -16.78 -3.16
CA GLU A 214 -9.76 -17.24 -1.98
C GLU A 214 -8.85 -17.33 -0.74
N VAL A 215 -7.66 -17.93 -0.90
CA VAL A 215 -6.65 -17.99 0.17
C VAL A 215 -6.21 -16.59 0.60
N LYS A 216 -6.07 -15.62 -0.33
CA LYS A 216 -5.71 -14.24 0.03
C LYS A 216 -6.79 -13.56 0.90
N TRP A 217 -8.07 -13.71 0.56
CA TRP A 217 -9.16 -13.20 1.39
C TRP A 217 -9.21 -13.87 2.76
N GLU A 218 -9.03 -15.19 2.80
CA GLU A 218 -8.99 -15.96 4.05
C GLU A 218 -7.83 -15.51 4.96
N MET A 219 -6.62 -15.36 4.39
CA MET A 219 -5.44 -14.90 5.12
C MET A 219 -5.63 -13.49 5.68
N TYR A 220 -6.17 -12.57 4.87
CA TYR A 220 -6.48 -11.21 5.31
C TYR A 220 -7.47 -11.23 6.49
N THR A 221 -8.59 -11.93 6.31
CA THR A 221 -9.63 -12.08 7.33
C THR A 221 -9.04 -12.62 8.64
N LYS A 222 -8.24 -13.68 8.57
CA LYS A 222 -7.63 -14.29 9.77
C LYS A 222 -6.66 -13.34 10.46
N LYS A 223 -5.84 -12.58 9.72
CA LYS A 223 -4.91 -11.61 10.32
C LYS A 223 -5.66 -10.52 11.10
N ILE A 224 -6.61 -9.83 10.47
CA ILE A 224 -7.43 -8.80 11.15
C ILE A 224 -8.22 -9.42 12.31
N GLN A 225 -8.69 -10.66 12.16
CA GLN A 225 -9.38 -11.38 13.23
C GLN A 225 -8.45 -11.67 14.43
N ILE A 226 -7.18 -11.99 14.21
CA ILE A 226 -6.22 -12.20 15.31
C ILE A 226 -5.93 -10.86 15.98
N GLU A 227 -5.64 -9.81 15.21
CA GLU A 227 -5.38 -8.46 15.73
C GLU A 227 -6.54 -7.96 16.61
N ALA A 228 -7.78 -8.09 16.13
CA ALA A 228 -8.96 -7.71 16.91
C ALA A 228 -9.16 -8.54 18.19
N ARG A 229 -8.83 -9.84 18.17
CA ARG A 229 -8.89 -10.68 19.39
C ARG A 229 -7.86 -10.23 20.41
N VAL A 230 -6.62 -10.06 19.95
CA VAL A 230 -5.50 -9.71 20.82
C VAL A 230 -5.71 -8.31 21.39
N LEU A 231 -6.11 -7.34 20.58
CA LEU A 231 -6.40 -5.99 21.06
C LEU A 231 -7.51 -6.00 22.12
N GLY A 232 -8.63 -6.67 21.85
CA GLY A 232 -9.73 -6.75 22.82
C GLY A 232 -9.31 -7.39 24.15
N ASP A 233 -8.53 -8.48 24.08
CA ASP A 233 -8.02 -9.16 25.28
C ASP A 233 -7.01 -8.31 26.07
N LEU A 234 -6.04 -7.71 25.38
CA LEU A 234 -5.04 -6.83 26.00
C LEU A 234 -5.69 -5.63 26.66
N VAL A 235 -6.67 -5.02 25.99
CA VAL A 235 -7.37 -3.86 26.51
C VAL A 235 -8.10 -4.18 27.80
N MET A 236 -8.90 -5.25 27.79
CA MET A 236 -9.76 -5.58 28.93
C MET A 236 -8.98 -6.12 30.13
N ASN A 237 -7.83 -6.77 29.90
CA ASN A 237 -7.05 -7.39 30.97
C ASN A 237 -5.85 -6.57 31.42
N HIS A 238 -5.28 -5.71 30.57
CA HIS A 238 -4.02 -4.99 30.86
C HIS A 238 -4.14 -3.46 30.83
N VAL A 239 -5.02 -2.89 30.00
CA VAL A 239 -5.14 -1.42 29.88
C VAL A 239 -6.22 -0.86 30.81
N VAL A 240 -7.45 -1.34 30.67
CA VAL A 240 -8.61 -0.85 31.44
C VAL A 240 -8.41 -1.03 32.95
N PRO A 241 -7.94 -2.19 33.47
CA PRO A 241 -7.75 -2.35 34.90
C PRO A 241 -6.73 -1.37 35.50
N VAL A 242 -5.63 -1.13 34.79
CA VAL A 242 -4.58 -0.19 35.23
C VAL A 242 -5.10 1.24 35.23
N ALA A 243 -5.84 1.63 34.19
CA ALA A 243 -6.46 2.95 34.13
C ALA A 243 -7.45 3.18 35.29
N ILE A 244 -8.27 2.18 35.62
CA ILE A 244 -9.20 2.23 36.77
C ILE A 244 -8.44 2.29 38.10
N GLU A 245 -7.35 1.53 38.25
CA GLU A 245 -6.54 1.59 39.47
C GLU A 245 -5.93 2.99 39.66
N TYR A 246 -5.36 3.56 38.61
CA TYR A 246 -4.82 4.91 38.65
C TYR A 246 -5.91 5.97 38.92
N GLN A 247 -7.07 5.83 38.27
CA GLN A 247 -8.24 6.68 38.54
C GLN A 247 -8.66 6.62 40.01
N THR A 248 -8.64 5.43 40.62
CA THR A 248 -8.96 5.26 42.04
C THR A 248 -7.98 6.03 42.94
N LYS A 249 -6.67 5.99 42.63
CA LYS A 249 -5.66 6.78 43.36
C LYS A 249 -5.91 8.29 43.28
N LEU A 250 -6.33 8.78 42.10
CA LEU A 250 -6.69 10.20 41.91
C LEU A 250 -7.95 10.58 42.68
N ILE A 251 -8.98 9.71 42.68
CA ILE A 251 -10.22 9.92 43.44
C ILE A 251 -9.91 10.00 44.94
N ASP A 252 -9.11 9.07 45.46
CA ASP A 252 -8.70 9.06 46.86
C ASP A 252 -7.96 10.35 47.24
N ASN A 253 -7.06 10.83 46.37
CA ASN A 253 -6.36 12.10 46.57
C ASN A 253 -7.34 13.27 46.63
N ALA A 254 -8.24 13.39 45.65
CA ALA A 254 -9.25 14.45 45.61
C ALA A 254 -10.17 14.44 46.84
N TYR A 255 -10.58 13.25 47.31
CA TYR A 255 -11.41 13.11 48.51
C TYR A 255 -10.66 13.50 49.79
N LYS A 256 -9.41 13.07 49.93
CA LYS A 256 -8.55 13.46 51.07
C LYS A 256 -8.29 14.96 51.08
N MET A 257 -8.07 15.59 49.92
CA MET A 257 -7.89 17.05 49.80
C MET A 257 -9.11 17.82 50.33
N LYS A 258 -10.32 17.37 49.99
CA LYS A 258 -11.58 17.95 50.52
C LYS A 258 -11.73 17.84 52.03
N SER A 259 -11.09 16.85 52.65
CA SER A 259 -11.13 16.66 54.10
C SER A 259 -10.09 17.50 54.85
N LEU A 260 -9.05 17.97 54.15
CA LEU A 260 -7.93 18.71 54.74
C LEU A 260 -8.09 20.23 54.65
N PHE A 261 -8.80 20.73 53.65
CA PHE A 261 -8.93 22.17 53.37
C PHE A 261 -10.40 22.64 53.39
N PRO A 262 -10.66 23.94 53.65
CA PRO A 262 -11.97 24.53 53.45
C PRO A 262 -12.51 24.30 52.02
N ALA A 263 -13.83 24.26 51.87
CA ALA A 263 -14.47 23.83 50.62
C ALA A 263 -14.00 24.60 49.37
N ASP A 264 -13.86 25.92 49.47
CA ASP A 264 -13.46 26.78 48.36
C ASP A 264 -12.01 26.53 47.93
N GLU A 265 -11.11 26.34 48.90
CA GLU A 265 -9.69 26.05 48.65
C GLU A 265 -9.51 24.62 48.12
N ALA A 266 -10.21 23.65 48.71
CA ALA A 266 -10.20 22.27 48.23
C ALA A 266 -10.73 22.13 46.79
N ALA A 267 -11.74 22.92 46.41
CA ALA A 267 -12.29 22.91 45.05
C ALA A 267 -11.24 23.37 44.02
N VAL A 268 -10.47 24.41 44.33
CA VAL A 268 -9.38 24.88 43.47
C VAL A 268 -8.26 23.86 43.41
N LEU A 269 -7.82 23.32 44.56
CA LEU A 269 -6.71 22.37 44.64
C LEU A 269 -7.00 21.01 44.00
N SER A 270 -8.26 20.59 43.92
CA SER A 270 -8.68 19.30 43.34
C SER A 270 -9.19 19.39 41.89
N ALA A 271 -9.27 20.59 41.31
CA ALA A 271 -9.83 20.80 39.98
C ALA A 271 -9.14 19.97 38.89
N GLU A 272 -7.81 19.96 38.87
CA GLU A 272 -7.00 19.18 37.92
C GLU A 272 -7.20 17.67 38.10
N ASN A 273 -7.21 17.18 39.35
CA ASN A 273 -7.47 15.76 39.62
C ASN A 273 -8.85 15.35 39.09
N LEU A 274 -9.86 16.19 39.29
CA LEU A 274 -11.22 15.93 38.79
C LEU A 274 -11.30 15.94 37.26
N ALA A 275 -10.55 16.81 36.59
CA ALA A 275 -10.46 16.82 35.13
C ALA A 275 -9.83 15.51 34.61
N ILE A 276 -8.70 15.09 35.17
CA ILE A 276 -8.02 13.84 34.78
C ILE A 276 -8.90 12.62 35.05
N ILE A 277 -9.58 12.56 36.20
CA ILE A 277 -10.52 11.48 36.53
C ILE A 277 -11.61 11.37 35.46
N LYS A 278 -12.14 12.51 35.01
CA LYS A 278 -13.17 12.56 33.96
C LYS A 278 -12.63 12.06 32.62
N GLU A 279 -11.45 12.51 32.20
CA GLU A 279 -10.81 12.05 30.96
C GLU A 279 -10.57 10.53 30.95
N ILE A 280 -10.05 9.99 32.06
CA ILE A 280 -9.85 8.54 32.20
C ILE A 280 -11.20 7.81 32.11
N ALA A 281 -12.25 8.32 32.75
CA ALA A 281 -13.59 7.72 32.69
C ALA A 281 -14.14 7.68 31.26
N GLU A 282 -14.00 8.78 30.52
CA GLU A 282 -14.48 8.90 29.14
C GLU A 282 -13.73 7.95 28.20
N HIS A 283 -12.40 7.89 28.30
CA HIS A 283 -11.60 6.98 27.48
C HIS A 283 -11.86 5.51 27.82
N THR A 284 -11.91 5.14 29.10
CA THR A 284 -12.18 3.75 29.51
C THR A 284 -13.58 3.29 29.11
N ALA A 285 -14.59 4.16 29.23
CA ALA A 285 -15.95 3.87 28.77
C ALA A 285 -16.00 3.66 27.25
N PHE A 286 -15.41 4.59 26.47
CA PHE A 286 -15.36 4.47 25.02
C PHE A 286 -14.70 3.17 24.59
N ILE A 287 -13.54 2.85 25.16
CA ILE A 287 -12.77 1.65 24.85
C ILE A 287 -13.61 0.39 25.09
N LYS A 288 -14.25 0.29 26.27
CA LYS A 288 -15.07 -0.88 26.62
C LYS A 288 -16.22 -1.06 25.64
N ASP A 289 -16.98 -0.01 25.39
CA ASP A 289 -18.15 -0.06 24.49
C ASP A 289 -17.73 -0.43 23.06
N HIS A 290 -16.59 0.09 22.58
CA HIS A 290 -16.08 -0.21 21.23
C HIS A 290 -15.49 -1.61 21.13
N VAL A 291 -14.87 -2.15 22.19
CA VAL A 291 -14.44 -3.54 22.22
C VAL A 291 -15.65 -4.48 22.15
N ASP A 292 -16.70 -4.22 22.93
CA ASP A 292 -17.93 -5.02 22.89
C ASP A 292 -18.58 -4.96 21.50
N ALA A 293 -18.68 -3.77 20.91
CA ALA A 293 -19.19 -3.59 19.55
C ALA A 293 -18.33 -4.31 18.50
N MET A 294 -17.00 -4.27 18.63
CA MET A 294 -16.06 -4.97 17.74
C MET A 294 -16.22 -6.49 17.83
N VAL A 295 -16.45 -7.01 19.04
CA VAL A 295 -16.73 -8.45 19.26
C VAL A 295 -18.03 -8.85 18.56
N GLU A 296 -19.09 -8.05 18.64
CA GLU A 296 -20.35 -8.32 17.94
C GLU A 296 -20.21 -8.19 16.42
N ALA A 297 -19.53 -7.15 15.93
CA ALA A 297 -19.25 -6.97 14.50
C ALA A 297 -18.52 -8.18 13.91
N ARG A 298 -17.52 -8.72 14.62
CA ARG A 298 -16.86 -9.97 14.25
C ARG A 298 -17.81 -11.16 14.25
N LYS A 299 -18.68 -11.31 15.25
CA LYS A 299 -19.64 -12.44 15.29
C LYS A 299 -20.54 -12.42 14.05
N VAL A 300 -20.99 -11.24 13.62
CA VAL A 300 -21.77 -11.06 12.39
C VAL A 300 -20.91 -11.39 11.17
N ALA A 301 -19.73 -10.80 11.03
CA ALA A 301 -18.84 -11.02 9.88
C ALA A 301 -18.45 -12.50 9.70
N ASN A 302 -18.23 -13.24 10.80
CA ASN A 302 -17.89 -14.67 10.75
C ASN A 302 -19.01 -15.58 10.23
N ARG A 303 -20.25 -15.09 10.15
CA ARG A 303 -21.38 -15.84 9.57
C ARG A 303 -21.47 -15.68 8.06
N ILE A 304 -20.71 -14.77 7.46
CA ILE A 304 -20.66 -14.58 6.01
C ILE A 304 -20.00 -15.82 5.39
N THR A 305 -20.64 -16.43 4.40
CA THR A 305 -20.21 -17.69 3.81
C THR A 305 -19.11 -17.52 2.76
N THR A 306 -19.13 -16.42 2.01
CA THR A 306 -18.15 -16.13 0.96
C THR A 306 -16.94 -15.40 1.53
N GLU A 307 -15.73 -15.92 1.28
CA GLU A 307 -14.49 -15.33 1.81
C GLU A 307 -14.26 -13.88 1.34
N ARG A 308 -14.63 -13.54 0.11
CA ARG A 308 -14.54 -12.16 -0.41
C ARG A 308 -15.35 -11.18 0.44
N GLU A 309 -16.67 -11.42 0.58
CA GLU A 309 -17.55 -10.56 1.37
C GLU A 309 -17.17 -10.53 2.85
N LYS A 310 -16.66 -11.66 3.37
CA LYS A 310 -16.15 -11.72 4.74
C LYS A 310 -14.94 -10.81 4.91
N ALA A 311 -13.97 -10.87 3.98
CA ALA A 311 -12.79 -10.03 4.00
C ALA A 311 -13.14 -8.54 3.87
N ILE A 312 -14.11 -8.19 3.01
CA ILE A 312 -14.65 -6.82 2.90
C ILE A 312 -15.30 -6.39 4.22
N ALA A 313 -16.14 -7.23 4.83
CA ALA A 313 -16.77 -6.90 6.10
C ALA A 313 -15.74 -6.66 7.22
N TYR A 314 -14.66 -7.44 7.24
CA TYR A 314 -13.54 -7.23 8.16
C TYR A 314 -12.77 -5.94 7.89
N HIS A 315 -12.51 -5.62 6.62
CA HIS A 315 -11.86 -4.38 6.21
C HIS A 315 -12.70 -3.14 6.54
N ASP A 316 -13.98 -3.15 6.21
CA ASP A 316 -14.83 -1.95 6.28
C ASP A 316 -15.37 -1.69 7.69
N ASN A 317 -15.63 -2.75 8.47
CA ASN A 317 -16.30 -2.61 9.77
C ASN A 317 -15.41 -2.93 10.97
N ILE A 318 -14.45 -3.86 10.87
CA ILE A 318 -13.64 -4.29 12.03
C ILE A 318 -12.30 -3.54 12.08
N ALA A 319 -11.58 -3.43 10.96
CA ALA A 319 -10.27 -2.78 10.93
C ALA A 319 -10.31 -1.30 11.42
N PRO A 320 -11.32 -0.47 11.07
CA PRO A 320 -11.38 0.90 11.58
C PRO A 320 -11.57 0.99 13.10
N MET A 321 -12.25 0.01 13.70
CA MET A 321 -12.46 -0.04 15.15
C MET A 321 -11.15 -0.26 15.90
N LEU A 322 -10.17 -0.97 15.30
CA LEU A 322 -8.84 -1.16 15.89
C LEU A 322 -8.14 0.18 16.12
N GLU A 323 -8.13 1.06 15.11
CA GLU A 323 -7.51 2.38 15.20
C GLU A 323 -8.26 3.30 16.17
N GLN A 324 -9.60 3.24 16.19
CA GLN A 324 -10.41 4.00 17.15
C GLN A 324 -10.12 3.60 18.60
N ILE A 325 -10.10 2.29 18.89
CA ILE A 325 -9.78 1.78 20.23
C ILE A 325 -8.34 2.18 20.60
N ARG A 326 -7.39 1.97 19.68
CA ARG A 326 -5.98 2.33 19.87
C ARG A 326 -5.81 3.81 20.23
N TYR A 327 -6.47 4.72 19.54
CA TYR A 327 -6.39 6.15 19.82
C TYR A 327 -6.66 6.47 21.30
N HIS A 328 -7.70 5.85 21.88
CA HIS A 328 -8.03 6.06 23.30
C HIS A 328 -7.05 5.38 24.26
N ILE A 329 -6.47 4.23 23.88
CA ILE A 329 -5.39 3.60 24.66
C ILE A 329 -4.17 4.52 24.70
N ASP A 330 -3.76 5.06 23.55
CA ASP A 330 -2.61 5.95 23.43
C ASP A 330 -2.81 7.24 24.25
N LYS A 331 -4.06 7.72 24.39
CA LYS A 331 -4.37 8.83 25.30
C LYS A 331 -4.25 8.44 26.78
N LEU A 332 -4.72 7.25 27.15
CA LEU A 332 -4.55 6.74 28.52
C LEU A 332 -3.07 6.53 28.87
N GLU A 333 -2.23 6.07 27.93
CA GLU A 333 -0.78 5.89 28.15
C GLU A 333 -0.07 7.18 28.61
N LEU A 334 -0.55 8.34 28.12
CA LEU A 334 0.01 9.66 28.46
C LEU A 334 -0.46 10.16 29.83
N ILE A 335 -1.62 9.72 30.29
CA ILE A 335 -2.27 10.18 31.52
C ILE A 335 -1.88 9.30 32.72
N VAL A 336 -1.84 7.99 32.51
CA VAL A 336 -1.55 7.00 33.55
C VAL A 336 -0.08 7.03 33.94
N ASP A 337 0.18 6.89 35.23
CA ASP A 337 1.54 6.78 35.77
C ASP A 337 2.34 5.68 35.05
N ASP A 338 3.54 6.06 34.60
CA ASP A 338 4.47 5.23 33.87
C ASP A 338 4.83 3.94 34.61
N GLN A 339 4.95 4.02 35.94
CA GLN A 339 5.27 2.86 36.78
C GLN A 339 4.13 1.83 36.84
N MET A 340 2.90 2.26 36.58
CA MET A 340 1.72 1.40 36.57
C MET A 340 1.43 0.83 35.18
N TRP A 341 1.91 1.50 34.13
CA TRP A 341 1.65 1.10 32.75
C TRP A 341 2.32 -0.24 32.44
N THR A 342 1.52 -1.23 32.05
CA THR A 342 1.97 -2.63 31.96
C THR A 342 2.69 -2.98 30.66
N LEU A 343 2.45 -2.19 29.59
CA LEU A 343 3.04 -2.42 28.28
C LEU A 343 4.28 -1.56 28.10
N PRO A 344 5.38 -2.08 27.53
CA PRO A 344 6.53 -1.26 27.21
C PRO A 344 6.16 -0.12 26.26
N LYS A 345 6.55 1.11 26.62
CA LYS A 345 6.27 2.29 25.79
C LYS A 345 7.15 2.30 24.55
N TYR A 346 6.73 3.00 23.51
CA TYR A 346 7.51 3.10 22.26
C TYR A 346 8.96 3.54 22.48
N ARG A 347 9.21 4.46 23.43
CA ARG A 347 10.57 4.91 23.74
C ARG A 347 11.47 3.77 24.27
N GLU A 348 10.89 2.79 24.95
CA GLU A 348 11.61 1.64 25.49
C GLU A 348 11.87 0.62 24.39
N LEU A 349 10.84 0.30 23.61
CA LEU A 349 10.94 -0.61 22.46
C LEU A 349 11.95 -0.14 21.41
N LEU A 350 12.10 1.17 21.21
CA LEU A 350 12.94 1.73 20.15
C LEU A 350 14.37 2.07 20.60
N PHE A 351 14.59 2.44 21.86
CA PHE A 351 15.87 3.03 22.30
C PHE A 351 16.51 2.37 23.51
N VAL A 352 15.75 1.66 24.35
CA VAL A 352 16.32 0.99 25.53
C VAL A 352 16.90 -0.35 25.08
N ARG A 353 18.22 -0.48 25.19
CA ARG A 353 18.98 -1.70 24.84
C ARG A 353 19.29 -2.55 26.06
#